data_AF-A0A9D6N8R1-F1
#
_entry.id   AF-A0A9D6N8R1-F1
#
_cell.length_a   1.000
_cell.length_b   1.000
_cell.length_c   1.000
_cell.angle_alpha   90.00
_cell.angle_beta   90.00
_cell.angle_gamma   90.00
#
_symmetry.space_group_name_H-M   'P 1'
#
loop_
_entity.id
_entity.type
_entity.pdbx_description
1 polymer ?
#
loop_
_entity_poly.entity_id
_entity_poly.type
_entity_poly.pdbx_seq_one_letter_code
_entity_poly.pdbx_strand_id
1 'polypeptide(L)'
;MTLVAVLLAVTVATVLAEDTQAEAVARGKALLGLLDKAEYATAYEAGSAVLRQAVSAEAFASGIKAAAGMVGERKSRKLVKTTHHTALNGMKGDFYVLRFDSSYAKLPRAAELLTVSHEDKQWKLGGYQVLRPDAVPAGF
;
A
#
# COMPACT_ATOMS: atom_id res chain seq x y z
N MET A 1 44.66 -35.37 -6.41
CA MET A 1 43.64 -34.80 -5.50
C MET A 1 44.06 -33.38 -5.17
N THR A 2 43.42 -32.39 -5.78
CA THR A 2 43.48 -31.00 -5.29
C THR A 2 42.13 -30.35 -5.55
N LEU A 3 41.65 -29.70 -4.51
CA LEU A 3 40.27 -29.32 -4.19
C LEU A 3 39.64 -28.35 -5.22
N VAL A 4 38.37 -28.60 -5.50
CA VAL A 4 37.41 -27.66 -6.09
C VAL A 4 37.08 -26.59 -5.04
N ALA A 5 37.18 -25.31 -5.40
CA ALA A 5 36.56 -24.22 -4.66
C ALA A 5 35.65 -23.45 -5.62
N VAL A 6 34.40 -23.92 -5.75
CA VAL A 6 33.31 -23.16 -6.36
C VAL A 6 32.93 -22.08 -5.35
N LEU A 7 33.36 -20.84 -5.61
CA LEU A 7 32.90 -19.66 -4.87
C LEU A 7 31.46 -19.37 -5.33
N LEU A 8 30.49 -20.03 -4.69
CA LEU A 8 29.09 -19.64 -4.77
C LEU A 8 28.94 -18.40 -3.86
N ALA A 9 29.23 -17.22 -4.40
CA ALA A 9 28.87 -15.95 -3.77
C ALA A 9 27.35 -15.82 -3.87
N VAL A 10 26.69 -16.36 -2.84
CA VAL A 10 25.27 -16.39 -2.63
C VAL A 10 24.67 -14.97 -2.73
N THR A 11 23.91 -14.73 -3.79
CA THR A 11 23.02 -13.57 -4.00
C THR A 11 21.78 -13.65 -3.11
N VAL A 12 21.93 -13.82 -1.78
CA VAL A 12 20.78 -13.99 -0.86
C VAL A 12 20.01 -12.69 -0.60
N ALA A 13 20.64 -11.54 -0.80
CA ALA A 13 20.00 -10.25 -0.50
C ALA A 13 18.83 -9.89 -1.44
N THR A 14 18.82 -10.39 -2.69
CA THR A 14 17.74 -10.09 -3.65
C THR A 14 16.48 -10.92 -3.39
N VAL A 15 16.62 -12.19 -3.02
CA VAL A 15 15.49 -13.11 -2.83
C VAL A 15 14.58 -12.67 -1.66
N LEU A 16 15.17 -12.30 -0.53
CA LEU A 16 14.38 -11.90 0.66
C LEU A 16 13.60 -10.58 0.47
N ALA A 17 14.17 -9.65 -0.30
CA ALA A 17 13.52 -8.38 -0.59
C ALA A 17 12.33 -8.55 -1.55
N GLU A 18 12.46 -9.42 -2.56
CA GLU A 18 11.37 -9.74 -3.49
C GLU A 18 10.20 -10.44 -2.80
N ASP A 19 10.48 -11.40 -1.91
CA ASP A 19 9.44 -12.10 -1.14
C ASP A 19 8.65 -11.13 -0.24
N THR A 20 9.38 -10.26 0.46
CA THR A 20 8.78 -9.25 1.36
C THR A 20 7.89 -8.27 0.60
N GLN A 21 8.31 -7.82 -0.58
CA GLN A 21 7.52 -6.94 -1.43
C GLN A 21 6.26 -7.64 -1.96
N ALA A 22 6.37 -8.91 -2.39
CA ALA A 22 5.24 -9.69 -2.87
C ALA A 22 4.16 -9.86 -1.80
N GLU A 23 4.56 -10.15 -0.56
CA GLU A 23 3.66 -10.22 0.60
C GLU A 23 2.96 -8.88 0.87
N ALA A 24 3.70 -7.77 0.84
CA ALA A 24 3.14 -6.44 1.01
C ALA A 24 2.11 -6.12 -0.07
N VAL A 25 2.40 -6.47 -1.33
CA VAL A 25 1.48 -6.31 -2.47
C VAL A 25 0.22 -7.15 -2.31
N ALA A 26 0.37 -8.43 -1.96
CA ALA A 26 -0.76 -9.33 -1.75
C ALA A 26 -1.67 -8.81 -0.63
N ARG A 27 -1.06 -8.40 0.49
CA ARG A 27 -1.79 -7.87 1.63
C ARG A 27 -2.47 -6.53 1.32
N GLY A 28 -1.79 -5.64 0.60
CA GLY A 28 -2.37 -4.38 0.14
C GLY A 28 -3.61 -4.59 -0.75
N LYS A 29 -3.54 -5.53 -1.69
CA LYS A 29 -4.70 -5.90 -2.53
C LYS A 29 -5.86 -6.45 -1.71
N ALA A 30 -5.59 -7.27 -0.70
CA ALA A 30 -6.62 -7.77 0.21
C ALA A 30 -7.30 -6.63 0.99
N LEU A 31 -6.53 -5.67 1.50
CA LEU A 31 -7.05 -4.48 2.19
C LEU A 31 -7.91 -3.61 1.27
N LEU A 32 -7.47 -3.39 0.02
CA LEU A 32 -8.29 -2.70 -0.98
C LEU A 32 -9.62 -3.43 -1.23
N GLY A 33 -9.60 -4.77 -1.25
CA GLY A 33 -10.81 -5.57 -1.36
C GLY A 33 -11.83 -5.29 -0.25
N LEU A 34 -11.37 -5.03 0.98
CA LEU A 34 -12.25 -4.62 2.09
C LEU A 34 -12.87 -3.24 1.81
N LEU A 35 -12.06 -2.27 1.37
CA LEU A 35 -12.53 -0.91 1.05
C LEU A 35 -13.56 -0.93 -0.09
N ASP A 36 -13.32 -1.76 -1.10
CA ASP A 36 -14.19 -1.91 -2.26
C ASP A 36 -15.56 -2.48 -1.89
N LYS A 37 -15.62 -3.34 -0.87
CA LYS A 37 -16.86 -3.91 -0.32
C LYS A 37 -17.51 -3.02 0.74
N ALA A 38 -16.97 -1.82 0.97
CA ALA A 38 -17.36 -0.91 2.03
C ALA A 38 -17.23 -1.51 3.46
N GLU A 39 -16.36 -2.51 3.65
CA GLU A 39 -16.02 -3.12 4.94
C GLU A 39 -15.00 -2.25 5.71
N TYR A 40 -15.32 -0.96 5.90
CA TYR A 40 -14.37 0.03 6.42
C TYR A 40 -13.94 -0.25 7.86
N ALA A 41 -14.84 -0.76 8.71
CA ALA A 41 -14.50 -1.13 10.09
C ALA A 41 -13.42 -2.22 10.11
N THR A 42 -13.60 -3.29 9.33
CA THR A 42 -12.64 -4.38 9.20
C THR A 42 -11.31 -3.89 8.61
N ALA A 43 -11.34 -3.00 7.61
CA ALA A 43 -10.11 -2.41 7.08
C ALA A 43 -9.36 -1.56 8.11
N TYR A 44 -10.08 -0.82 8.96
CA TYR A 44 -9.50 -0.03 10.06
C TYR A 44 -8.95 -0.91 11.20
N GLU A 45 -9.64 -2.01 11.53
CA GLU A 45 -9.16 -3.06 12.44
C GLU A 45 -7.97 -3.86 11.89
N ALA A 46 -7.77 -3.83 10.57
CA ALA A 46 -6.55 -4.29 9.92
C ALA A 46 -5.48 -3.19 9.77
N GLY A 47 -5.76 -2.00 10.29
CA GLY A 47 -4.89 -0.84 10.29
C GLY A 47 -3.67 -0.95 11.20
N SER A 48 -2.63 -0.23 10.81
CA SER A 48 -1.42 0.01 11.60
C SER A 48 -1.73 0.85 12.84
N ALA A 49 -0.86 0.78 13.85
CA ALA A 49 -0.92 1.69 14.99
C ALA A 49 -0.85 3.15 14.52
N VAL A 50 -0.01 3.44 13.52
CA VAL A 50 0.12 4.75 12.88
C VAL A 50 -1.21 5.28 12.34
N LEU A 51 -1.94 4.46 11.57
CA LEU A 51 -3.24 4.87 11.02
C LEU A 51 -4.21 5.24 12.15
N ARG A 52 -4.29 4.41 13.19
CA ARG A 52 -5.23 4.60 14.31
C ARG A 52 -4.87 5.76 15.22
N GLN A 53 -3.60 6.15 15.27
CA GLN A 53 -3.16 7.36 15.96
C GLN A 53 -3.50 8.62 15.16
N ALA A 54 -3.49 8.54 13.83
CA ALA A 54 -3.73 9.69 12.96
C ALA A 54 -5.22 10.00 12.75
N VAL A 55 -6.09 8.99 12.77
CA VAL A 55 -7.50 9.12 12.38
C VAL A 55 -8.37 8.11 13.13
N SER A 56 -9.56 8.55 13.60
CA SER A 56 -10.54 7.64 14.23
C SER A 56 -11.22 6.73 13.20
N ALA A 57 -11.84 5.63 13.65
CA ALA A 57 -12.56 4.71 12.78
C ALA A 57 -13.66 5.42 11.97
N GLU A 58 -14.40 6.32 12.62
CA GLU A 58 -15.50 7.10 12.03
C GLU A 58 -14.98 8.07 10.98
N ALA A 59 -13.88 8.77 11.28
CA ALA A 59 -13.24 9.71 10.37
C ALA A 59 -12.63 8.99 9.16
N PHE A 60 -12.02 7.82 9.35
CA PHE A 60 -11.51 6.97 8.29
C PHE A 60 -12.64 6.54 7.33
N ALA A 61 -13.71 5.97 7.87
CA ALA A 61 -14.85 5.52 7.08
C ALA A 61 -15.54 6.68 6.35
N SER A 62 -15.72 7.81 7.03
CA SER A 62 -16.33 9.01 6.44
C SER A 62 -15.46 9.61 5.34
N GLY A 63 -14.14 9.67 5.53
CA GLY A 63 -13.19 10.14 4.53
C GLY A 63 -13.21 9.31 3.25
N ILE A 64 -13.23 7.97 3.37
CA ILE A 64 -13.31 7.09 2.21
C ILE A 64 -14.65 7.25 1.48
N LYS A 65 -15.77 7.32 2.21
CA LYS A 65 -17.10 7.54 1.63
C LYS A 65 -17.18 8.88 0.89
N ALA A 66 -16.63 9.95 1.48
CA ALA A 66 -16.58 11.27 0.86
C ALA A 66 -15.76 11.24 -0.45
N ALA A 67 -14.56 10.64 -0.42
CA ALA A 67 -13.73 10.47 -1.60
C ALA A 67 -14.48 9.69 -2.70
N ALA A 68 -15.14 8.58 -2.36
CA ALA A 68 -15.93 7.78 -3.29
C ALA A 68 -17.09 8.60 -3.91
N GLY A 69 -17.76 9.45 -3.14
CA GLY A 69 -18.81 10.35 -3.64
C GLY A 69 -18.30 11.37 -4.67
N MET A 70 -17.07 11.88 -4.46
CA MET A 70 -16.40 12.84 -5.33
C MET A 70 -15.92 12.20 -6.64
N VAL A 71 -15.28 11.03 -6.59
CA VAL A 71 -14.70 10.38 -7.79
C VAL A 71 -15.69 9.47 -8.52
N GLY A 72 -16.74 9.01 -7.84
CA GLY A 72 -17.74 8.10 -8.38
C GLY A 72 -17.29 6.64 -8.40
N GLU A 73 -18.05 5.79 -9.11
CA GLU A 73 -17.78 4.36 -9.23
C GLU A 73 -16.43 4.10 -9.93
N ARG A 74 -15.63 3.17 -9.39
CA ARG A 74 -14.36 2.75 -10.00
C ARG A 74 -14.61 1.90 -11.24
N LYS A 75 -13.91 2.21 -12.33
CA LYS A 75 -13.96 1.48 -13.60
C LYS A 75 -12.74 0.60 -13.83
N SER A 76 -11.56 1.03 -13.39
CA SER A 76 -10.34 0.22 -13.49
C SER A 76 -9.38 0.52 -12.35
N ARG A 77 -8.49 -0.44 -12.08
CA ARG A 77 -7.35 -0.32 -11.17
C ARG A 77 -6.22 -1.24 -11.64
N LYS A 78 -5.03 -0.70 -11.83
CA LYS A 78 -3.84 -1.45 -12.22
C LYS A 78 -2.66 -1.04 -11.35
N LEU A 79 -2.01 -1.98 -10.68
CA LEU A 79 -0.77 -1.72 -9.95
C LEU A 79 0.32 -1.35 -10.96
N VAL A 80 0.97 -0.20 -10.76
CA VAL A 80 2.01 0.29 -11.67
C VAL A 80 3.36 0.47 -10.99
N LYS A 81 3.39 0.62 -9.66
CA LYS A 81 4.63 0.79 -8.91
C LYS A 81 4.46 0.34 -7.46
N THR A 82 5.52 -0.21 -6.90
CA THR A 82 5.65 -0.51 -5.47
C THR A 82 6.97 0.09 -5.00
N THR A 83 6.91 0.92 -3.97
CA THR A 83 8.09 1.64 -3.44
C THR A 83 8.27 1.32 -1.97
N HIS A 84 9.46 0.83 -1.59
CA HIS A 84 9.84 0.62 -0.19
C HIS A 84 10.32 1.94 0.42
N HIS A 85 9.91 2.20 1.65
CA HIS A 85 10.41 3.31 2.46
C HIS A 85 10.71 2.81 3.88
N THR A 86 11.84 3.24 4.44
CA THR A 86 12.18 3.02 5.86
C THR A 86 11.70 4.16 6.77
N ALA A 87 11.09 5.18 6.17
CA ALA A 87 10.41 6.27 6.87
C ALA A 87 9.36 6.92 5.97
N LEU A 88 8.24 7.35 6.55
CA LEU A 88 7.16 8.03 5.86
C LEU A 88 6.56 9.14 6.73
N ASN A 89 6.45 10.36 6.21
CA ASN A 89 5.89 11.53 6.93
C ASN A 89 6.50 11.74 8.33
N GLY A 90 7.81 11.55 8.46
CA GLY A 90 8.54 11.70 9.74
C GLY A 90 8.49 10.47 10.67
N MET A 91 7.69 9.44 10.34
CA MET A 91 7.64 8.19 11.10
C MET A 91 8.65 7.20 10.56
N LYS A 92 9.41 6.54 11.45
CA LYS A 92 10.33 5.45 11.09
C LYS A 92 9.57 4.13 11.05
N GLY A 93 9.94 3.24 10.14
CA GLY A 93 9.35 1.91 10.00
C GLY A 93 9.46 1.40 8.57
N ASP A 94 9.11 0.15 8.34
CA ASP A 94 9.07 -0.41 7.00
C ASP A 94 7.70 -0.19 6.37
N PHE A 95 7.69 0.55 5.26
CA PHE A 95 6.49 0.88 4.52
C PHE A 95 6.64 0.45 3.07
N TYR A 96 5.56 -0.06 2.50
CA TYR A 96 5.41 -0.07 1.05
C TYR A 96 4.28 0.87 0.65
N VAL A 97 4.56 1.69 -0.36
CA VAL A 97 3.54 2.43 -1.08
C VAL A 97 3.26 1.69 -2.38
N LEU A 98 2.02 1.25 -2.55
CA LEU A 98 1.53 0.65 -3.77
C LEU A 98 0.78 1.73 -4.55
N ARG A 99 1.31 2.08 -5.73
CA ARG A 99 0.67 3.02 -6.63
C ARG A 99 -0.10 2.26 -7.70
N PHE A 100 -1.36 2.63 -7.87
CA PHE A 100 -2.21 2.13 -8.93
C PHE A 100 -2.61 3.27 -9.86
N ASP A 101 -2.57 3.00 -11.17
CA ASP A 101 -3.30 3.81 -12.13
C ASP A 101 -4.75 3.31 -12.14
N SER A 102 -5.69 4.21 -11.99
CA SER A 102 -7.12 3.89 -11.91
C SER A 102 -7.97 4.89 -12.67
N SER A 103 -9.22 4.49 -12.91
CA SER A 103 -10.23 5.35 -13.52
C SER A 103 -11.54 5.22 -12.76
N TYR A 104 -12.22 6.36 -12.61
CA TYR A 104 -13.52 6.45 -11.95
C TYR A 104 -14.49 7.26 -12.82
N ALA A 105 -15.79 7.12 -12.55
CA ALA A 105 -16.84 7.78 -13.33
C ALA A 105 -16.71 9.31 -13.41
N LYS A 106 -16.25 9.97 -12.33
CA LYS A 106 -16.06 11.43 -12.25
C LYS A 106 -14.58 11.85 -12.23
N LEU A 107 -13.66 10.88 -12.19
CA LEU A 107 -12.23 11.10 -12.29
C LEU A 107 -11.60 10.05 -13.23
N PRO A 108 -11.67 10.26 -14.55
CA PRO A 108 -11.27 9.25 -15.54
C PRO A 108 -9.78 8.89 -15.52
N ARG A 109 -8.94 9.79 -14.99
CA ARG A 109 -7.52 9.55 -14.74
C ARG A 109 -7.24 9.82 -13.26
N ALA A 110 -7.01 8.75 -12.51
CA ALA A 110 -6.70 8.80 -11.10
C ALA A 110 -5.42 8.00 -10.80
N ALA A 111 -4.81 8.36 -9.69
CA ALA A 111 -3.78 7.57 -9.04
C ALA A 111 -4.27 7.20 -7.64
N GLU A 112 -4.23 5.91 -7.32
CA GLU A 112 -4.46 5.43 -5.95
C GLU A 112 -3.12 5.15 -5.29
N LEU A 113 -2.94 5.65 -4.07
CA LEU A 113 -1.81 5.32 -3.22
C LEU A 113 -2.34 4.53 -2.02
N LEU A 114 -1.90 3.28 -1.91
CA LEU A 114 -2.14 2.45 -0.74
C LEU A 114 -0.82 2.27 0.00
N THR A 115 -0.75 2.78 1.23
CA THR A 115 0.39 2.56 2.11
C THR A 115 0.10 1.36 2.99
N VAL A 116 1.04 0.42 3.06
CA VAL A 116 1.08 -0.63 4.08
C VAL A 116 2.31 -0.43 4.97
N SER A 117 2.14 -0.66 6.27
CA SER A 117 3.18 -0.59 7.30
C SER A 117 3.43 -1.99 7.85
N HIS A 118 4.67 -2.38 8.05
CA HIS A 118 5.01 -3.66 8.67
C HIS A 118 5.01 -3.55 10.19
N GLU A 119 4.10 -4.28 10.85
CA GLU A 119 3.97 -4.32 12.30
C GLU A 119 3.60 -5.74 12.73
N ASP A 120 4.18 -6.24 13.82
CA ASP A 120 3.86 -7.56 14.38
C ASP A 120 3.97 -8.71 13.36
N LYS A 121 4.99 -8.65 12.49
CA LYS A 121 5.22 -9.61 11.38
C LYS A 121 4.10 -9.64 10.33
N GLN A 122 3.33 -8.55 10.20
CA GLN A 122 2.24 -8.43 9.26
C GLN A 122 2.24 -7.06 8.57
N TRP A 123 1.88 -7.04 7.29
CA TRP A 123 1.56 -5.80 6.58
C TRP A 123 0.16 -5.32 6.98
N LYS A 124 0.08 -4.14 7.57
CA LYS A 124 -1.16 -3.49 8.04
C LYS A 124 -1.46 -2.24 7.23
N LEU A 125 -2.72 -1.82 7.20
CA LEU A 125 -3.12 -0.61 6.47
C LEU A 125 -2.47 0.64 7.10
N GLY A 126 -1.62 1.32 6.35
CA GLY A 126 -1.00 2.59 6.74
C GLY A 126 -1.79 3.82 6.26
N GLY A 127 -2.47 3.71 5.12
CA GLY A 127 -3.27 4.78 4.56
C GLY A 127 -3.76 4.46 3.16
N TYR A 128 -4.76 5.22 2.69
CA TYR A 128 -5.31 5.08 1.35
C TYR A 128 -5.78 6.43 0.83
N GLN A 129 -5.42 6.76 -0.41
CA GLN A 129 -5.75 8.03 -1.06
C GLN A 129 -6.07 7.83 -2.54
N VAL A 130 -7.02 8.61 -3.05
CA VAL A 130 -7.30 8.74 -4.49
C VAL A 130 -6.96 10.16 -4.89
N LEU A 131 -6.06 10.32 -5.84
CA LEU A 131 -5.50 11.61 -6.27
C LEU A 131 -5.63 11.77 -7.79
N ARG A 132 -5.50 13.02 -8.25
CA ARG A 132 -5.14 13.27 -9.66
C ARG A 132 -3.69 12.85 -9.89
N PRO A 133 -3.31 12.34 -11.08
CA PRO A 133 -1.94 11.87 -11.33
C PRO A 133 -0.86 12.92 -11.07
N ASP A 134 -1.14 14.20 -11.33
CA ASP A 134 -0.23 15.32 -11.10
C ASP A 134 -0.15 15.78 -9.63
N ALA A 135 -1.04 15.28 -8.77
CA ALA A 135 -1.02 15.53 -7.33
C ALA A 135 -0.29 14.42 -6.54
N VAL A 136 0.23 13.39 -7.21
CA VAL A 136 1.04 12.34 -6.58
C VAL A 136 2.38 12.94 -6.13
N PRO A 137 2.75 12.86 -4.83
CA PRO A 137 4.03 13.40 -4.37
C PRO A 137 5.22 12.67 -5.00
N ALA A 138 6.32 13.39 -5.18
CA ALA A 138 7.56 12.80 -5.66
C ALA A 138 8.01 11.65 -4.71
N GLY A 139 8.48 10.56 -5.30
CA GLY A 139 8.92 9.38 -4.53
C GLY A 139 7.85 8.32 -4.27
N PHE A 140 6.58 8.59 -4.62
CA PHE A 140 5.47 7.63 -4.55
C PHE A 140 5.19 6.96 -5.92
#